data_AF-A0A0Q5CAX3-F1
#
_entry.id   AF-A0A0Q5CAX3-F1
#
_cell.length_a   1.000
_cell.length_b   1.000
_cell.length_c   1.000
_cell.angle_alpha   90.00
_cell.angle_beta   90.00
_cell.angle_gamma   90.00
#
_symmetry.space_group_name_H-M   'P 1'
#
loop_
_entity.id
_entity.type
_entity.pdbx_description
1 polymer ?
#
loop_
_entity_poly.entity_id
_entity_poly.type
_entity_poly.pdbx_seq_one_letter_code
_entity_poly.pdbx_strand_id
1 'polypeptide(L)'
;MLGLSILILASAAILFAEFTHLSFVVADFAGHGRGRGSSVLLPVLLLGVGLYFAISSRDRSKSDRRALALIRASSNPAFYLPVTDSDSGDDRVVMWTVDRDGLHAWTPSSKTPVRSVPWSTLETITLAEQWVSRAGANQAYALAIDLADNDSIVLRCRSTIGRSYPASVTKLDILMRVLRSLRRELDRADK
;
A
#
# COMPACT_ATOMS: atom_id res chain seq x y z
N MET A 1 -13.39 1.73 9.09
CA MET A 1 -13.66 3.16 9.33
C MET A 1 -14.02 3.37 10.79
N LEU A 2 -15.01 2.62 11.33
CA LEU A 2 -15.41 2.66 12.75
C LEU A 2 -14.25 2.55 13.76
N GLY A 3 -13.32 1.60 13.61
CA GLY A 3 -12.22 1.44 14.57
C GLY A 3 -11.27 2.63 14.70
N LEU A 4 -11.01 3.35 13.59
CA LEU A 4 -10.16 4.55 13.61
C LEU A 4 -10.92 5.73 14.24
N SER A 5 -12.21 5.86 13.92
CA SER A 5 -13.08 6.87 14.52
C SER A 5 -13.20 6.69 16.03
N ILE A 6 -13.35 5.44 16.50
CA ILE A 6 -13.38 5.09 17.93
C ILE A 6 -12.07 5.43 18.61
N LEU A 7 -10.92 5.15 17.97
CA LEU A 7 -9.61 5.49 18.52
C LEU A 7 -9.42 7.01 18.63
N ILE A 8 -9.83 7.78 17.62
CA ILE A 8 -9.75 9.25 17.62
C ILE A 8 -10.66 9.83 18.71
N LEU A 9 -11.89 9.32 18.83
CA LEU A 9 -12.85 9.74 19.86
C LEU A 9 -12.35 9.40 21.27
N ALA A 10 -11.80 8.21 21.47
CA ALA A 10 -11.23 7.79 22.75
C ALA A 10 -10.02 8.66 23.12
N SER A 11 -9.11 8.93 22.18
CA SER A 11 -7.95 9.80 22.42
C SER A 11 -8.36 11.25 22.70
N ALA A 12 -9.36 11.78 22.00
CA ALA A 12 -9.88 13.13 22.25
C ALA A 12 -10.56 13.23 23.63
N ALA A 13 -11.31 12.19 24.03
CA ALA A 13 -11.95 12.14 25.35
C ALA A 13 -10.93 12.07 26.49
N ILE A 14 -9.84 11.30 26.30
CA ILE A 14 -8.73 11.22 27.27
C ILE A 14 -8.01 12.57 27.41
N LEU A 15 -7.70 13.24 26.29
CA LEU A 15 -7.08 14.58 26.34
C LEU A 15 -8.01 15.63 26.97
N PHE A 16 -9.31 15.57 26.69
CA PHE A 16 -10.28 16.47 27.29
C PHE A 16 -10.38 16.26 28.81
N ALA A 17 -10.39 15.00 29.26
CA ALA A 17 -10.39 14.66 30.68
C ALA A 17 -9.10 15.16 31.39
N GLU A 18 -7.93 15.02 30.76
CA GLU A 18 -6.67 15.56 31.28
C GLU A 18 -6.68 17.09 31.37
N PHE A 19 -7.27 17.77 30.39
CA PHE A 19 -7.35 19.24 30.36
C PHE A 19 -8.31 19.80 31.42
N THR A 20 -9.40 19.09 31.74
CA THR A 20 -10.36 19.51 32.77
C THR A 20 -9.88 19.28 34.21
N HIS A 21 -8.89 18.40 34.42
CA HIS A 21 -8.33 18.07 35.75
C HIS A 21 -6.91 18.62 35.96
N LEU A 22 -6.65 19.83 35.44
CA LEU A 22 -5.36 20.54 35.51
C LEU A 22 -4.85 20.78 36.95
N SER A 23 -5.68 20.62 37.98
CA SER A 23 -5.28 20.65 39.39
C SER A 23 -4.53 19.40 39.87
N PHE A 24 -4.62 18.26 39.17
CA PHE A 24 -3.92 17.03 39.54
C PHE A 24 -2.44 17.04 39.09
N VAL A 25 -2.13 17.74 38.00
CA VAL A 25 -0.78 17.77 37.39
C VAL A 25 0.16 18.71 38.16
N VAL A 26 -0.33 19.82 38.73
CA VAL A 26 0.52 20.75 39.49
C VAL A 26 0.89 20.20 40.88
N ALA A 27 0.06 19.34 41.48
CA ALA A 27 0.34 18.72 42.78
C ALA A 27 1.38 17.57 42.68
N ASP A 28 1.39 16.82 41.58
CA ASP A 28 2.27 15.64 41.39
C ASP A 28 3.70 16.01 40.94
N PHE A 29 3.95 17.24 40.48
CA PHE A 29 5.29 17.70 40.09
C PHE A 29 6.17 18.13 41.28
N ALA A 30 5.59 18.37 42.46
CA ALA A 30 6.31 18.85 43.64
C ALA A 30 6.78 17.73 44.60
N GLY A 31 6.38 16.48 44.39
CA GLY A 31 6.64 15.40 45.35
C GLY A 31 6.97 14.06 44.70
N HIS A 32 8.25 13.74 44.64
CA HIS A 32 8.83 12.38 44.69
C HIS A 32 8.18 11.26 43.83
N GLY A 33 8.92 10.77 42.83
CA GLY A 33 8.77 9.37 42.40
C GLY A 33 9.07 9.09 40.92
N ARG A 34 10.17 8.38 40.68
CA ARG A 34 10.50 7.72 39.41
C ARG A 34 9.27 6.96 38.86
N GLY A 35 8.77 7.33 37.67
CA GLY A 35 7.90 6.43 36.88
C GLY A 35 6.65 7.01 36.17
N ARG A 36 6.41 8.32 36.12
CA ARG A 36 5.12 8.87 35.61
C ARG A 36 5.18 9.90 34.47
N GLY A 37 6.25 9.92 33.68
CA GLY A 37 6.32 10.73 32.44
C GLY A 37 5.59 10.13 31.23
N SER A 38 5.00 8.93 31.37
CA SER A 38 4.45 8.14 30.26
C SER A 38 3.01 8.47 29.87
N SER A 39 2.26 9.19 30.72
CA SER A 39 0.80 9.29 30.60
C SER A 39 0.33 10.23 29.48
N VAL A 40 1.02 11.36 29.29
CA VAL A 40 0.62 12.41 28.31
C VAL A 40 1.26 12.20 26.93
N LEU A 41 2.45 11.59 26.87
CA LEU A 41 3.15 11.36 25.60
C LEU A 41 2.46 10.30 24.72
N LEU A 42 1.90 9.25 25.34
CA LEU A 42 1.24 8.17 24.63
C LEU A 42 -0.01 8.61 23.83
N PRO A 43 -0.99 9.35 24.39
CA PRO A 43 -2.15 9.80 23.63
C PRO A 43 -1.80 10.81 22.53
N VAL A 44 -0.84 11.71 22.77
CA VAL A 44 -0.34 12.65 21.74
C VAL A 44 0.32 11.89 20.59
N LEU A 45 1.13 10.88 20.89
CA LEU A 45 1.77 10.02 19.88
C LEU A 45 0.73 9.23 19.08
N LEU A 46 -0.30 8.66 19.73
CA LEU A 46 -1.38 7.95 19.05
C LEU A 46 -2.19 8.86 18.10
N LEU A 47 -2.47 10.10 18.50
CA LEU A 47 -3.11 11.09 17.63
C LEU A 47 -2.23 11.47 16.44
N GLY A 48 -0.93 11.71 16.66
CA GLY A 48 0.02 11.99 15.60
C GLY A 48 0.10 10.86 14.57
N VAL A 49 0.18 9.61 15.05
CA VAL A 49 0.19 8.41 14.21
C VAL A 49 -1.14 8.26 13.45
N GLY A 50 -2.28 8.44 14.11
CA GLY A 50 -3.60 8.37 13.48
C GLY A 50 -3.78 9.42 12.37
N LEU A 51 -3.37 10.66 12.61
CA LEU A 51 -3.42 11.74 11.63
C LEU A 51 -2.49 11.47 10.44
N TYR A 52 -1.28 10.98 10.69
CA TYR A 52 -0.34 10.57 9.65
C TYR A 52 -0.93 9.49 8.73
N PHE A 53 -1.56 8.45 9.29
CA PHE A 53 -2.23 7.42 8.50
C PHE A 53 -3.44 7.97 7.72
N ALA A 54 -4.19 8.91 8.28
CA ALA A 54 -5.32 9.53 7.59
C ALA A 54 -4.88 10.38 6.39
N ILE A 55 -3.84 11.20 6.55
CA ILE A 55 -3.29 12.04 5.49
C ILE A 55 -2.69 11.17 4.38
N SER A 56 -1.84 10.20 4.74
CA SER A 56 -1.22 9.30 3.75
C SER A 56 -2.26 8.48 2.96
N SER A 57 -3.35 8.04 3.60
CA SER A 57 -4.44 7.36 2.91
C SER A 57 -5.20 8.28 1.95
N ARG A 58 -5.38 9.57 2.30
CA ARG A 58 -6.08 10.54 1.45
C ARG A 58 -5.31 10.85 0.17
N ASP A 59 -4.02 11.10 0.28
CA ASP A 59 -3.20 11.43 -0.89
C ASP A 59 -3.06 10.25 -1.84
N ARG A 60 -2.91 9.03 -1.31
CA ARG A 60 -2.97 7.80 -2.11
C ARG A 60 -4.34 7.60 -2.77
N SER A 61 -5.44 7.86 -2.07
CA SER A 61 -6.78 7.76 -2.67
C SER A 61 -6.97 8.76 -3.83
N LYS A 62 -6.46 9.99 -3.73
CA LYS A 62 -6.49 10.95 -4.84
C LYS A 62 -5.65 10.46 -6.02
N SER A 63 -4.45 9.96 -5.74
CA SER A 63 -3.53 9.41 -6.72
C SER A 63 -4.17 8.27 -7.52
N ASP A 64 -4.76 7.30 -6.80
CA ASP A 64 -5.45 6.16 -7.38
C ASP A 64 -6.66 6.58 -8.21
N ARG A 65 -7.47 7.55 -7.73
CA ARG A 65 -8.62 8.07 -8.48
C ARG A 65 -8.20 8.72 -9.79
N ARG A 66 -7.09 9.47 -9.79
CA ARG A 66 -6.53 10.09 -11.01
C ARG A 66 -6.07 9.02 -11.99
N ALA A 67 -5.28 8.06 -11.52
CA ALA A 67 -4.83 6.94 -12.36
C ALA A 67 -6.03 6.17 -12.93
N LEU A 68 -7.04 5.83 -12.12
CA LEU A 68 -8.26 5.15 -12.60
C LEU A 68 -9.04 5.97 -13.63
N ALA A 69 -9.15 7.28 -13.45
CA ALA A 69 -9.83 8.14 -14.41
C ALA A 69 -9.10 8.15 -15.76
N LEU A 70 -7.76 8.18 -15.73
CA LEU A 70 -6.92 8.12 -16.93
C LEU A 70 -7.03 6.75 -17.62
N ILE A 71 -6.95 5.67 -16.85
CA ILE A 71 -7.09 4.30 -17.36
C ILE A 71 -8.46 4.13 -18.02
N ARG A 72 -9.55 4.47 -17.35
CA ARG A 72 -10.91 4.33 -17.89
C ARG A 72 -11.16 5.16 -19.15
N ALA A 73 -10.42 6.25 -19.33
CA ALA A 73 -10.50 7.07 -20.53
C ALA A 73 -9.70 6.51 -21.71
N SER A 74 -8.75 5.60 -21.47
CA SER A 74 -7.78 5.14 -22.47
C SER A 74 -7.84 3.64 -22.76
N SER A 75 -8.26 2.82 -21.81
CA SER A 75 -8.31 1.36 -21.95
C SER A 75 -9.44 0.72 -21.13
N ASN A 76 -9.72 -0.55 -21.42
CA ASN A 76 -10.69 -1.37 -20.69
C ASN A 76 -10.01 -2.64 -20.13
N PRO A 77 -9.26 -2.52 -19.01
CA PRO A 77 -8.49 -3.63 -18.49
C PRO A 77 -9.36 -4.66 -17.78
N ALA A 78 -8.92 -5.92 -17.79
CA ALA A 78 -9.58 -7.02 -17.08
C ALA A 78 -9.33 -6.95 -15.56
N PHE A 79 -8.11 -6.57 -15.15
CA PHE A 79 -7.74 -6.45 -13.74
C PHE A 79 -6.97 -5.17 -13.43
N TYR A 80 -7.12 -4.73 -12.18
CA TYR A 80 -6.39 -3.61 -11.59
C TYR A 80 -5.55 -4.11 -10.42
N LEU A 81 -4.27 -3.76 -10.43
CA LEU A 81 -3.26 -4.16 -9.47
C LEU A 81 -2.69 -2.91 -8.80
N PRO A 82 -3.29 -2.44 -7.70
CA PRO A 82 -2.74 -1.30 -6.98
C PRO A 82 -1.38 -1.69 -6.40
N VAL A 83 -0.35 -0.88 -6.62
CA VAL A 83 0.99 -1.11 -6.08
C VAL A 83 1.41 0.02 -5.16
N THR A 84 2.24 -0.29 -4.17
CA THR A 84 2.89 0.71 -3.31
C THR A 84 4.19 1.19 -3.93
N ASP A 85 4.85 0.27 -4.63
CA ASP A 85 6.16 0.43 -5.24
C ASP A 85 6.30 -0.59 -6.36
N SER A 86 7.06 -0.23 -7.39
CA SER A 86 7.49 -1.14 -8.44
C SER A 86 8.82 -0.69 -9.01
N ASP A 87 9.70 -1.66 -9.28
CA ASP A 87 10.99 -1.43 -9.96
C ASP A 87 10.79 -1.18 -11.47
N SER A 88 9.69 -0.53 -11.84
CA SER A 88 9.37 -0.19 -13.23
C SER A 88 10.30 0.86 -13.83
N GLY A 89 11.16 1.50 -13.02
CA GLY A 89 12.02 2.62 -13.40
C GLY A 89 11.37 4.00 -13.22
N ASP A 90 10.14 4.04 -12.69
CA ASP A 90 9.42 5.27 -12.34
C ASP A 90 8.80 5.11 -10.94
N ASP A 91 9.37 5.83 -9.98
CA ASP A 91 8.98 5.81 -8.55
C ASP A 91 7.52 6.23 -8.30
N ARG A 92 6.80 6.70 -9.33
CA ARG A 92 5.41 7.19 -9.21
C ARG A 92 4.37 6.22 -9.71
N VAL A 93 4.74 5.00 -10.09
CA VAL A 93 3.76 3.99 -10.48
C VAL A 93 2.90 3.61 -9.28
N VAL A 94 1.58 3.72 -9.44
CA VAL A 94 0.59 3.45 -8.38
C VAL A 94 -0.36 2.31 -8.71
N MET A 95 -0.43 1.95 -9.99
CA MET A 95 -1.37 0.96 -10.51
C MET A 95 -0.72 0.22 -11.67
N TRP A 96 -0.87 -1.09 -11.67
CA TRP A 96 -0.71 -1.91 -12.86
C TRP A 96 -2.08 -2.36 -13.35
N THR A 97 -2.26 -2.46 -14.65
CA THR A 97 -3.46 -3.06 -15.25
C THR A 97 -3.07 -4.30 -16.03
N VAL A 98 -4.02 -5.22 -16.15
CA VAL A 98 -3.84 -6.46 -16.89
C VAL A 98 -4.95 -6.57 -17.92
N ASP A 99 -4.58 -6.81 -19.16
CA ASP A 99 -5.50 -7.05 -20.27
C ASP A 99 -4.97 -8.15 -21.19
N ARG A 100 -5.55 -8.25 -22.39
CA ARG A 100 -5.17 -9.25 -23.39
C ARG A 100 -3.75 -9.08 -23.92
N ASP A 101 -3.22 -7.85 -23.91
CA ASP A 101 -1.95 -7.50 -24.54
C ASP A 101 -0.81 -7.64 -23.53
N GLY A 102 -1.07 -7.39 -22.25
CA GLY A 102 -0.08 -7.63 -21.20
C GLY A 102 -0.38 -6.97 -19.87
N LEU A 103 0.71 -6.64 -19.16
CA LEU A 103 0.67 -5.81 -17.97
C LEU A 103 1.11 -4.38 -18.29
N HIS A 104 0.40 -3.40 -17.76
CA HIS A 104 0.64 -1.98 -18.04
C HIS A 104 0.75 -1.18 -16.76
N ALA A 105 1.86 -0.45 -16.58
CA ALA A 105 2.14 0.39 -15.43
C ALA A 105 1.59 1.81 -15.63
N TRP A 106 0.94 2.35 -14.61
CA TRP A 106 0.29 3.65 -14.65
C TRP A 106 0.74 4.56 -13.52
N THR A 107 0.98 5.81 -13.91
CA THR A 107 1.18 6.93 -12.98
C THR A 107 -0.07 7.83 -12.98
N PRO A 108 -0.30 8.63 -11.91
CA PRO A 108 -1.46 9.50 -11.82
C PRO A 108 -1.46 10.69 -12.79
N SER A 109 -0.37 10.89 -13.52
CA SER A 109 -0.14 12.02 -14.43
C SER A 109 -0.04 11.61 -15.89
N SER A 110 0.13 10.32 -16.19
CA SER A 110 0.30 9.85 -17.57
C SER A 110 -1.02 9.37 -18.17
N LYS A 111 -1.33 9.83 -19.38
CA LYS A 111 -2.51 9.39 -20.16
C LYS A 111 -2.32 8.03 -20.82
N THR A 112 -1.08 7.55 -20.90
CA THR A 112 -0.71 6.24 -21.44
C THR A 112 0.10 5.48 -20.38
N PRO A 113 0.19 4.14 -20.48
CA PRO A 113 1.08 3.37 -19.63
C PRO A 113 2.52 3.91 -19.72
N VAL A 114 3.20 4.05 -18.58
CA VAL A 114 4.62 4.43 -18.53
C VAL A 114 5.54 3.24 -18.80
N ARG A 115 5.04 2.02 -18.58
CA ARG A 115 5.70 0.76 -18.95
C ARG A 115 4.63 -0.24 -19.36
N SER A 116 4.93 -1.03 -20.39
CA SER A 116 4.07 -2.11 -20.87
C SER A 116 4.92 -3.37 -20.98
N VAL A 117 4.40 -4.49 -20.48
CA VAL A 117 5.05 -5.80 -20.49
C VAL A 117 4.12 -6.76 -21.22
N PRO A 118 4.42 -7.07 -22.49
CA PRO A 118 3.65 -8.04 -23.24
C PRO A 118 3.69 -9.43 -22.58
N TRP A 119 2.63 -10.22 -22.74
CA TRP A 119 2.62 -11.60 -22.24
C TRP A 119 3.75 -12.46 -22.82
N SER A 120 4.12 -12.20 -24.08
CA SER A 120 5.17 -12.93 -24.81
C SER A 120 6.56 -12.74 -24.23
N THR A 121 6.83 -11.61 -23.55
CA THR A 121 8.12 -11.35 -22.92
C THR A 121 8.19 -11.84 -21.48
N LEU A 122 7.09 -12.31 -20.92
CA LEU A 122 7.03 -12.78 -19.55
C LEU A 122 7.49 -14.23 -19.50
N GLU A 123 8.49 -14.56 -18.68
CA GLU A 123 8.98 -15.94 -18.52
C GLU A 123 8.37 -16.63 -17.31
N THR A 124 8.40 -15.96 -16.15
CA THR A 124 7.87 -16.49 -14.89
C THR A 124 7.25 -15.40 -14.03
N ILE A 125 6.28 -15.79 -13.20
CA ILE A 125 5.72 -14.93 -12.14
C ILE A 125 5.89 -15.69 -10.85
N THR A 126 6.66 -15.19 -9.89
CA THR A 126 6.93 -15.86 -8.63
C THR A 126 6.56 -14.97 -7.45
N LEU A 127 6.39 -15.59 -6.28
CA LEU A 127 6.28 -14.85 -5.03
C LEU A 127 7.69 -14.57 -4.52
N ALA A 128 8.07 -13.30 -4.45
CA ALA A 128 9.34 -12.86 -3.90
C ALA A 128 9.18 -12.55 -2.42
N GLU A 129 10.09 -13.11 -1.61
CA GLU A 129 10.29 -12.70 -0.23
C GLU A 129 11.29 -11.55 -0.20
N GLN A 130 10.84 -10.38 0.24
CA GLN A 130 11.70 -9.22 0.37
C GLN A 130 11.92 -8.91 1.87
N TRP A 131 13.15 -9.11 2.32
CA TRP A 131 13.58 -8.72 3.65
C TRP A 131 13.72 -7.20 3.73
N VAL A 132 12.80 -6.52 4.42
CA VAL A 132 12.95 -5.09 4.72
C VAL A 132 13.73 -4.97 6.03
N SER A 133 15.03 -4.70 5.95
CA SER A 133 15.85 -4.41 7.13
C SER A 133 16.06 -2.91 7.27
N ARG A 134 15.34 -2.29 8.22
CA ARG A 134 15.76 -1.00 8.82
C ARG A 134 15.30 -0.76 10.26
N ALA A 135 14.41 -1.58 10.84
CA ALA A 135 13.95 -1.39 12.23
C ALA A 135 13.34 -2.66 12.88
N GLY A 136 13.78 -3.85 12.48
CA GLY A 136 13.21 -5.12 12.96
C GLY A 136 12.45 -5.87 11.87
N ALA A 137 12.56 -7.19 11.90
CA ALA A 137 12.15 -8.12 10.86
C ALA A 137 10.66 -7.99 10.50
N ASN A 138 10.36 -7.34 9.38
CA ASN A 138 9.08 -7.49 8.70
C ASN A 138 9.37 -8.07 7.31
N GLN A 139 8.96 -9.33 7.11
CA GLN A 139 8.95 -9.95 5.79
C GLN A 139 7.88 -9.24 4.95
N ALA A 140 8.32 -8.53 3.91
CA ALA A 140 7.41 -8.01 2.90
C ALA A 140 7.38 -8.99 1.73
N TYR A 141 6.19 -9.24 1.21
CA TYR A 141 6.00 -10.12 0.07
C TYR A 141 5.69 -9.28 -1.16
N ALA A 142 6.21 -9.70 -2.31
CA ALA A 142 6.01 -9.06 -3.59
C ALA A 142 5.78 -10.10 -4.67
N LEU A 143 5.28 -9.68 -5.83
CA LEU A 143 5.32 -10.50 -7.03
C LEU A 143 6.58 -10.15 -7.81
N ALA A 144 7.45 -11.13 -8.05
CA ALA A 144 8.52 -11.00 -9.02
C ALA A 144 8.00 -11.49 -10.37
N ILE A 145 8.20 -10.69 -11.40
CA ILE A 145 7.88 -11.01 -12.78
C ILE A 145 9.21 -11.03 -13.51
N ASP A 146 9.63 -12.21 -13.94
CA ASP A 146 10.84 -12.39 -14.72
C ASP A 146 10.46 -12.24 -16.20
N LEU A 147 11.22 -11.41 -16.89
CA LEU A 147 11.08 -11.13 -18.31
C LEU A 147 12.22 -11.79 -19.07
N ALA A 148 12.06 -11.88 -20.38
CA ALA A 148 13.15 -12.20 -21.29
C ALA A 148 14.34 -11.26 -21.07
N ASP A 149 15.52 -11.70 -21.48
CA ASP A 149 16.78 -10.95 -21.36
C ASP A 149 17.24 -10.68 -19.92
N ASN A 150 16.82 -11.53 -18.98
CA ASN A 150 17.22 -11.48 -17.56
C ASN A 150 16.80 -10.17 -16.85
N ASP A 151 15.75 -9.51 -17.39
CA ASP A 151 15.08 -8.38 -16.74
C ASP A 151 14.03 -8.89 -15.74
N SER A 152 13.80 -8.15 -14.66
CA SER A 152 12.82 -8.53 -13.64
C SER A 152 12.10 -7.31 -13.09
N ILE A 153 10.81 -7.48 -12.78
CA ILE A 153 9.98 -6.45 -12.18
C ILE A 153 9.44 -6.98 -10.86
N VAL A 154 9.71 -6.26 -9.78
CA VAL A 154 9.14 -6.56 -8.47
C VAL A 154 7.95 -5.65 -8.21
N LEU A 155 6.78 -6.23 -7.94
CA LEU A 155 5.54 -5.53 -7.67
C LEU A 155 5.12 -5.71 -6.21
N ARG A 156 5.15 -4.60 -5.45
CA ARG A 156 4.60 -4.57 -4.10
C ARG A 156 3.12 -4.22 -4.13
N CYS A 157 2.29 -5.22 -4.36
CA CYS A 157 0.85 -5.01 -4.48
C CYS A 157 0.19 -4.63 -3.15
N ARG A 158 -0.86 -3.82 -3.26
CA ARG A 158 -1.73 -3.40 -2.16
C ARG A 158 -2.95 -4.30 -2.12
N SER A 159 -3.52 -4.43 -0.93
CA SER A 159 -4.70 -5.27 -0.72
C SER A 159 -5.94 -4.80 -1.47
N THR A 160 -6.08 -3.48 -1.67
CA THR A 160 -7.20 -2.81 -2.34
C THR A 160 -6.80 -1.40 -2.76
N ILE A 161 -7.53 -0.84 -3.73
CA ILE A 161 -7.39 0.54 -4.19
C ILE A 161 -7.71 1.52 -3.04
N GLY A 162 -6.95 2.60 -2.90
CA GLY A 162 -7.14 3.66 -1.90
C GLY A 162 -6.68 3.29 -0.49
N ARG A 163 -6.13 2.09 -0.28
CA ARG A 163 -5.48 1.69 0.98
C ARG A 163 -3.97 1.80 0.86
N SER A 164 -3.30 1.97 2.00
CA SER A 164 -1.84 1.99 2.11
C SER A 164 -1.26 0.63 2.49
N TYR A 165 -2.09 -0.36 2.80
CA TYR A 165 -1.62 -1.65 3.32
C TYR A 165 -1.24 -2.61 2.18
N PRO A 166 -0.07 -3.27 2.29
CA PRO A 166 0.33 -4.30 1.34
C PRO A 166 -0.67 -5.46 1.33
N ALA A 167 -0.73 -6.17 0.21
CA ALA A 167 -1.46 -7.42 0.13
C ALA A 167 -0.81 -8.48 1.03
N SER A 168 -1.63 -9.35 1.63
CA SER A 168 -1.12 -10.50 2.39
C SER A 168 -0.56 -11.56 1.44
N VAL A 169 0.32 -12.42 1.98
CA VAL A 169 0.91 -13.57 1.26
C VAL A 169 -0.14 -14.37 0.51
N THR A 170 -1.22 -14.75 1.18
CA THR A 170 -2.29 -15.55 0.59
C THR A 170 -2.93 -14.85 -0.60
N LYS A 171 -3.15 -13.52 -0.52
CA LYS A 171 -3.70 -12.76 -1.64
C LYS A 171 -2.72 -12.68 -2.79
N LEU A 172 -1.43 -12.51 -2.52
CA LEU A 172 -0.39 -12.50 -3.53
C LEU A 172 -0.23 -13.86 -4.22
N ASP A 173 -0.29 -14.98 -3.47
CA ASP A 173 -0.27 -16.32 -4.03
C ASP A 173 -1.48 -16.59 -4.93
N ILE A 174 -2.68 -16.21 -4.49
CA ILE A 174 -3.90 -16.29 -5.32
C ILE A 174 -3.71 -15.45 -6.60
N LEU A 175 -3.24 -14.21 -6.47
CA LEU A 175 -3.03 -13.32 -7.60
C LEU A 175 -1.99 -13.90 -8.58
N MET A 176 -0.88 -14.42 -8.10
CA MET A 176 0.13 -15.10 -8.92
C MET A 176 -0.49 -16.25 -9.71
N ARG A 177 -1.32 -17.09 -9.07
CA ARG A 177 -2.01 -18.20 -9.75
C ARG A 177 -2.97 -17.70 -10.83
N VAL A 178 -3.72 -16.63 -10.56
CA VAL A 178 -4.62 -16.01 -11.55
C VAL A 178 -3.83 -15.48 -12.74
N LEU A 179 -2.76 -14.71 -12.52
CA LEU A 179 -1.94 -14.16 -13.60
C LEU A 179 -1.29 -15.26 -14.44
N ARG A 180 -0.77 -16.32 -13.80
CA ARG A 180 -0.24 -17.50 -14.49
C ARG A 180 -1.32 -18.22 -15.31
N SER A 181 -2.55 -18.30 -14.80
CA SER A 181 -3.66 -18.93 -15.52
C SER A 181 -4.05 -18.11 -16.77
N LEU A 182 -4.18 -16.79 -16.62
CA LEU A 182 -4.51 -15.89 -17.73
C LEU A 182 -3.48 -15.96 -18.84
N ARG A 183 -2.18 -15.93 -18.49
CA ARG A 183 -1.11 -16.11 -19.48
C ARG A 183 -1.25 -17.42 -20.25
N ARG A 184 -1.50 -18.54 -19.55
CA ARG A 184 -1.68 -19.85 -20.21
C ARG A 184 -2.90 -19.92 -21.11
N GLU A 185 -3.98 -19.24 -20.75
CA GLU A 185 -5.18 -19.17 -21.60
C GLU A 185 -4.91 -18.36 -22.87
N LEU A 186 -4.20 -17.24 -22.75
CA LEU A 186 -3.79 -16.42 -23.89
C LEU A 186 -2.81 -17.15 -24.82
N ASP A 187 -1.81 -17.84 -24.28
CA ASP A 187 -0.87 -18.67 -25.05
C ASP A 187 -1.56 -19.79 -25.85
N ARG A 188 -2.76 -20.22 -25.44
CA ARG A 188 -3.57 -21.20 -26.18
C ARG A 188 -4.47 -20.57 -27.22
N ALA A 189 -4.91 -19.33 -27.03
CA ALA A 189 -5.78 -18.64 -27.98
C ALA A 189 -5.02 -18.22 -29.25
N ASP A 190 -3.70 -18.03 -29.15
CA ASP A 190 -2.83 -17.64 -30.26
C ASP A 190 -2.25 -18.84 -31.06
N LYS A 191 -2.63 -20.08 -30.71
CA LYS A 191 -2.24 -21.31 -31.42
C LYS A 191 -3.41 -21.90 -32.20
#